data_AF-A0A921U2N2-F1
#
_entry.id   AF-A0A921U2N2-F1
#
_cell.length_a   1.000
_cell.length_b   1.000
_cell.length_c   1.000
_cell.angle_alpha   90.00
_cell.angle_beta   90.00
_cell.angle_gamma   90.00
#
_symmetry.space_group_name_H-M   'P 1'
#
loop_
_entity.id
_entity.type
_entity.pdbx_description
1 polymer ?
#
loop_
_entity_poly.entity_id
_entity_poly.type
_entity_poly.pdbx_seq_one_letter_code
_entity_poly.pdbx_strand_id
1 'polypeptide(L)' 'MEIFIIASWHIWMQRNNFIFYRGRPSFISWKTSFYEEAKLQAFRLSEEKQHAFLLRLDSLS' A
#
# COMPACT_ATOMS: atom_id res chain seq x y z
N MET A 1 9.47 -7.75 -2.24
CA MET A 1 8.31 -8.48 -1.65
C MET A 1 7.34 -7.53 -0.95
N GLU A 2 7.88 -6.48 -0.35
CA GLU A 2 7.25 -5.40 0.41
C GLU A 2 6.06 -4.76 -0.31
N ILE A 3 6.21 -4.39 -1.59
CA ILE A 3 5.09 -3.83 -2.39
C ILE A 3 3.89 -4.78 -2.41
N PHE A 4 4.11 -6.07 -2.70
CA PHE A 4 3.04 -7.05 -2.76
C PHE A 4 2.40 -7.30 -1.40
N ILE A 5 3.19 -7.31 -0.32
CA ILE A 5 2.71 -7.49 1.05
C ILE A 5 1.79 -6.33 1.43
N ILE A 6 2.23 -5.08 1.22
CA ILE A 6 1.45 -3.88 1.56
C ILE A 6 0.20 -3.81 0.67
N ALA A 7 0.33 -4.04 -0.65
CA ALA A 7 -0.82 -4.08 -1.56
C ALA A 7 -1.89 -5.10 -1.12
N SER A 8 -1.47 -6.33 -0.81
CA SER A 8 -2.35 -7.40 -0.35
C SER A 8 -2.97 -7.10 1.01
N TRP A 9 -2.21 -6.46 1.91
CA TRP A 9 -2.71 -5.98 3.20
C TRP A 9 -3.85 -4.99 3.03
N HIS A 10 -3.72 -4.00 2.14
CA HIS A 10 -4.81 -3.06 1.88
C HIS A 10 -6.02 -3.72 1.21
N ILE A 11 -5.84 -4.77 0.39
CA ILE A 11 -6.99 -5.54 -0.14
C ILE A 11 -7.76 -6.20 1.01
N TRP A 12 -7.03 -6.82 1.94
CA TRP A 12 -7.62 -7.43 3.13
C TRP A 12 -8.35 -6.38 3.99
N MET A 13 -7.77 -5.19 4.18
CA MET A 13 -8.41 -4.10 4.92
C MET A 13 -9.69 -3.59 4.24
N GLN A 14 -9.70 -3.44 2.91
CA GLN A 14 -10.92 -3.04 2.16
C GLN A 14 -12.04 -4.07 2.35
N ARG A 15 -11.72 -5.37 2.29
CA ARG A 15 -12.69 -6.44 2.55
C ARG A 15 -13.23 -6.37 3.98
N ASN A 16 -12.37 -6.16 4.96
CA ASN A 16 -12.79 -6.06 6.35
C ASN A 16 -13.64 -4.81 6.60
N ASN A 17 -13.29 -3.69 5.99
CA ASN A 17 -14.09 -2.46 6.08
C ASN A 17 -15.52 -2.67 5.57
N PHE A 18 -15.68 -3.44 4.49
CA PHE A 18 -16.99 -3.82 3.98
C PHE A 18 -17.78 -4.70 4.96
N ILE A 19 -17.14 -5.71 5.57
CA ILE A 19 -17.79 -6.64 6.49
C ILE A 19 -18.22 -5.93 7.79
N PHE A 20 -17.30 -5.18 8.41
CA PHE A 20 -17.49 -4.66 9.76
C PHE A 20 -18.12 -3.26 9.81
N TYR A 21 -17.87 -2.42 8.79
CA TYR A 21 -18.30 -1.02 8.79
C TYR A 21 -19.20 -0.66 7.60
N ARG A 22 -19.58 -1.65 6.76
CA ARG A 22 -20.35 -1.44 5.53
C ARG A 22 -19.69 -0.45 4.56
N GLY A 23 -18.38 -0.24 4.69
CA GLY A 23 -17.63 0.62 3.78
C GLY A 23 -17.61 0.02 2.38
N ARG A 24 -17.88 0.82 1.35
CA ARG A 24 -17.87 0.35 -0.04
C ARG A 24 -16.42 0.18 -0.52
N PRO A 25 -15.99 -1.02 -0.94
CA PRO A 25 -14.66 -1.20 -1.54
C PRO A 25 -14.49 -0.31 -2.77
N SER A 26 -13.33 0.32 -2.90
CA SER A 26 -13.00 1.18 -4.03
C SER A 26 -11.55 1.00 -4.42
N PHE A 27 -11.31 0.82 -5.72
CA PHE A 27 -9.95 0.74 -6.25
C PHE A 27 -9.15 2.02 -5.95
N ILE A 28 -9.79 3.19 -6.04
CA ILE A 28 -9.15 4.48 -5.76
C ILE A 28 -8.77 4.56 -4.28
N SER A 29 -9.71 4.25 -3.38
CA SER A 29 -9.44 4.26 -1.93
C SER A 29 -8.34 3.27 -1.55
N TRP A 30 -8.39 2.06 -2.10
CA TRP A 30 -7.35 1.06 -1.91
C TRP A 30 -5.98 1.57 -2.39
N LYS A 31 -5.90 2.09 -3.63
CA LYS A 31 -4.65 2.58 -4.22
C LYS A 31 -4.08 3.70 -3.37
N THR A 32 -4.88 4.70 -2.99
CA THR A 32 -4.43 5.82 -2.13
C THR A 32 -3.85 5.31 -0.82
N SER A 33 -4.57 4.47 -0.07
CA SER A 33 -4.06 3.96 1.21
C SER A 33 -2.80 3.11 1.05
N PHE A 34 -2.73 2.28 -0.01
CA PHE A 34 -1.54 1.50 -0.34
C PHE A 34 -0.32 2.40 -0.59
N TYR A 35 -0.48 3.48 -1.37
CA TYR A 35 0.63 4.41 -1.66
C TYR A 35 1.10 5.15 -0.41
N GLU A 36 0.17 5.61 0.42
CA GLU A 36 0.48 6.30 1.67
C GLU A 36 1.27 5.38 2.61
N GLU A 37 0.80 4.15 2.82
CA GLU A 37 1.50 3.20 3.68
C GLU A 37 2.84 2.76 3.07
N ALA A 38 2.92 2.53 1.76
CA ALA A 38 4.17 2.17 1.10
C ALA A 38 5.25 3.25 1.26
N LYS A 39 4.90 4.54 1.12
CA LYS A 39 5.83 5.65 1.39
C LYS A 39 6.29 5.68 2.85
N LEU A 40 5.39 5.40 3.79
CA LEU A 40 5.76 5.31 5.22
C LEU A 40 6.69 4.13 5.51
N GLN A 41 6.44 2.96 4.92
CA GLN A 41 7.29 1.79 5.10
C GLN A 41 8.67 1.97 4.48
N ALA A 42 8.81 2.80 3.44
CA ALA A 42 10.10 3.10 2.82
C ALA A 42 11.12 3.68 3.82
N PHE A 43 10.67 4.48 4.81
CA PHE A 43 11.54 5.03 5.86
C PHE A 43 12.13 3.98 6.81
N ARG A 44 11.64 2.73 6.78
CA ARG A 44 12.17 1.62 7.59
C ARG A 44 13.23 0.79 6.85
N LEU A 45 13.46 1.09 5.57
CA LEU A 45 14.47 0.41 4.76
C LEU A 45 15.81 1.14 4.89
N SER A 46 16.91 0.44 4.61
CA SER A 46 18.21 1.10 4.42
C SER A 46 18.15 2.05 3.22
N GLU A 47 18.97 3.10 3.19
CA GLU A 47 18.95 4.13 2.14
C GLU A 47 19.00 3.54 0.71
N GLU A 48 19.89 2.56 0.49
CA GLU A 48 20.01 1.84 -0.79
C GLU A 48 18.70 1.16 -1.21
N LYS A 49 18.03 0.48 -0.26
CA LYS A 49 16.77 -0.23 -0.50
C LYS A 49 15.59 0.73 -0.59
N GLN A 50 15.62 1.80 0.18
CA GLN A 50 14.60 2.85 0.17
C GLN A 50 14.52 3.50 -1.21
N HIS A 51 15.67 3.87 -1.79
CA HIS A 51 15.70 4.50 -3.12
C HIS A 51 15.13 3.56 -4.19
N ALA A 52 15.60 2.31 -4.25
CA ALA A 52 15.10 1.31 -5.19
C ALA A 52 13.60 1.02 -5.00
N PHE A 53 13.13 1.01 -3.75
CA PHE A 53 11.72 0.80 -3.42
C PHE A 53 10.85 1.96 -3.89
N LEU A 54 11.24 3.21 -3.62
CA LEU A 54 10.49 4.41 -4.02
C LEU A 54 10.42 4.54 -5.54
N LEU A 55 11.53 4.32 -6.26
CA LEU A 55 11.53 4.31 -7.73
C LEU A 55 10.53 3.29 -8.29
N ARG A 56 10.48 2.09 -7.69
CA ARG A 56 9.53 1.06 -8.10
C ARG A 56 8.10 1.43 -7.77
N LEU A 57 7.87 2.07 -6.63
CA LEU A 57 6.55 2.55 -6.23
C LEU A 57 6.05 3.64 -7.20
N ASP A 58 6.89 4.59 -7.56
CA ASP A 58 6.54 5.65 -8.52
C ASP A 58 6.24 5.09 -9.92
N SER A 59 6.92 4.03 -10.35
CA SER A 59 6.63 3.37 -11.64
C SER A 59 5.23 2.73 -11.72
N LEU A 60 4.56 2.53 -10.58
CA LEU A 60 3.22 1.94 -10.50
C LEU A 60 2.11 3.01 -10.50
N SER A 61 2.47 4.30 -10.50
CA SER A 61 1.52 5.41 -10.30
C SER A 61 0.64 5.64 -11.50
#